data_AF-A0A351A3Z3-F1
#
_entry.id   AF-A0A351A3Z3-F1
#
_cell.length_a   1.000
_cell.length_b   1.000
_cell.length_c   1.000
_cell.angle_alpha   90.00
_cell.angle_beta   90.00
_cell.angle_gamma   90.00
#
_symmetry.space_group_name_H-M   'P 1'
#
loop_
_entity.id
_entity.type
_entity.pdbx_description
1 polymer ?
#
loop_
_entity_poly.entity_id
_entity_poly.type
_entity_poly.pdbx_seq_one_letter_code
_entity_poly.pdbx_strand_id
1 'polypeptide(L)' 'MTHIGVALTQFLNALLGGYPDESTSSRAHRQQHKPRWRAIRACINTVFFWQDDHCAAAYWAEQQRRQFPPVLRDDGKPR' A
#
# COMPACT_ATOMS: atom_id res chain seq x y z
N MET A 1 3.24 7.46 -9.75
CA MET A 1 4.25 6.95 -8.80
C MET A 1 5.32 6.22 -9.60
N THR A 2 6.59 6.52 -9.38
CA THR A 2 7.71 5.83 -10.04
C THR A 2 7.87 4.43 -9.43
N HIS A 3 8.26 3.43 -10.23
CA HIS A 3 8.43 2.03 -9.78
C HIS A 3 9.36 1.88 -8.56
N ILE A 4 10.32 2.81 -8.43
CA ILE A 4 11.27 2.87 -7.30
C ILE A 4 10.55 3.05 -5.97
N GLY A 5 9.55 3.95 -5.90
CA GLY A 5 8.81 4.19 -4.67
C GLY A 5 8.02 2.97 -4.21
N VAL A 6 7.39 2.27 -5.15
CA VAL A 6 6.70 1.01 -4.87
C VAL A 6 7.67 -0.02 -4.32
N ALA A 7 8.78 -0.26 -5.02
CA ALA A 7 9.78 -1.25 -4.62
C ALA A 7 10.33 -0.98 -3.21
N LEU A 8 10.63 0.27 -2.88
CA LEU A 8 11.09 0.65 -1.54
C LEU A 8 10.05 0.33 -0.46
N THR A 9 8.79 0.68 -0.69
CA THR A 9 7.72 0.44 0.31
C THR A 9 7.38 -1.03 0.50
N GLN A 10 7.50 -1.85 -0.55
CA GLN A 10 7.34 -3.31 -0.51
C GLN A 10 8.54 -3.97 0.18
N PHE A 11 9.76 -3.51 -0.11
CA PHE A 11 10.98 -3.97 0.57
C PHE A 11 10.93 -3.72 2.07
N LEU A 12 10.59 -2.49 2.48
CA LEU A 12 10.41 -2.16 3.91
C LEU A 12 9.29 -2.98 4.54
N ASN A 13 8.19 -3.23 3.81
CA ASN A 13 7.11 -4.06 4.34
C ASN A 13 7.57 -5.50 4.60
N ALA A 14 8.31 -6.09 3.65
CA ALA A 14 8.87 -7.43 3.75
C ALA A 14 9.84 -7.55 4.92
N LEU A 15 10.75 -6.58 5.10
CA LEU A 15 11.66 -6.52 6.26
C LEU A 15 10.90 -6.49 7.59
N LEU A 16 9.73 -5.86 7.63
CA LEU A 16 8.86 -5.79 8.80
C LEU A 16 7.87 -6.97 8.89
N GLY A 17 8.17 -8.09 8.23
CA GLY A 17 7.36 -9.31 8.24
C GLY A 17 5.98 -9.16 7.60
N GLY A 18 5.86 -8.29 6.60
CA GLY A 18 4.68 -8.14 5.75
C GLY A 18 4.79 -8.95 4.47
N TYR A 19 3.75 -8.92 3.64
CA TYR A 19 3.79 -9.57 2.33
C TYR A 19 4.69 -8.78 1.38
N PRO A 20 5.55 -9.45 0.58
CA PRO A 20 6.53 -8.79 -0.28
C PRO A 20 5.88 -8.04 -1.45
N ASP A 21 4.66 -8.39 -1.83
CA ASP A 21 3.86 -7.73 -2.86
C ASP A 21 2.96 -6.62 -2.29
N GLU A 22 2.93 -6.42 -0.97
CA GLU A 22 2.13 -5.40 -0.30
C GLU A 22 3.01 -4.21 0.14
N SER A 23 2.61 -3.00 -0.23
CA SER A 23 3.24 -1.76 0.27
C SER A 23 2.94 -1.51 1.76
N THR A 24 3.88 -0.85 2.45
CA THR A 24 3.73 -0.52 3.89
C THR A 24 2.49 0.33 4.16
N SER A 25 2.14 1.27 3.27
CA SER A 25 0.94 2.09 3.38
C SER A 25 -0.35 1.27 3.27
N SER A 26 -0.40 0.28 2.36
CA SER A 26 -1.53 -0.65 2.23
C SER A 26 -1.70 -1.51 3.48
N ARG A 27 -0.60 -2.06 4.00
CA ARG A 27 -0.61 -2.84 5.25
C ARG A 27 -1.09 -2.00 6.43
N ALA A 28 -0.65 -0.74 6.54
CA ALA A 28 -1.08 0.17 7.59
C ALA A 28 -2.61 0.40 7.56
N HIS A 29 -3.21 0.49 6.37
CA HIS A 29 -4.66 0.54 6.20
C HIS A 29 -5.33 -0.80 6.57
N ARG A 30 -4.89 -1.93 6.02
CA ARG A 30 -5.47 -3.26 6.30
C ARG A 30 -5.44 -3.61 7.78
N GLN A 31 -4.37 -3.23 8.48
CA GLN A 31 -4.15 -3.54 9.89
C GLN A 31 -4.58 -2.44 10.87
N GLN A 32 -5.28 -1.39 10.41
CA GLN A 32 -5.69 -0.23 11.23
C GLN A 32 -6.55 -0.54 12.46
N HIS A 33 -7.12 -1.76 12.54
CA HIS A 33 -7.80 -2.27 13.72
C HIS A 33 -6.86 -2.45 14.92
N LYS A 34 -5.55 -2.64 14.68
CA LYS A 34 -4.53 -2.72 15.74
C LYS A 34 -4.02 -1.31 16.08
N PRO A 35 -3.95 -0.92 17.37
CA PRO A 35 -3.53 0.42 17.79
C PRO A 35 -2.20 0.89 17.18
N ARG A 36 -1.18 0.01 17.14
CA ARG A 36 0.13 0.34 16.54
C ARG A 36 0.01 0.77 15.08
N TRP A 37 -0.84 0.07 14.32
CA TRP A 37 -0.99 0.30 12.89
C TRP A 37 -1.90 1.48 12.59
N ARG A 38 -2.86 1.76 13.47
CA ARG A 38 -3.62 3.02 13.45
C ARG A 38 -2.71 4.23 13.59
N ALA A 39 -1.76 4.18 14.55
CA ALA A 39 -0.78 5.24 14.73
C ALA A 39 0.16 5.37 13.52
N ILE A 40 0.65 4.25 12.98
CA ILE A 40 1.47 4.25 11.76
C ILE A 40 0.70 4.83 10.57
N ARG A 41 -0.57 4.44 10.36
CA ARG A 41 -1.41 5.01 9.30
C ARG A 41 -1.58 6.52 9.46
N ALA A 42 -1.86 6.99 10.68
CA ALA A 42 -1.96 8.42 10.95
C ALA A 42 -0.65 9.15 10.62
N CYS A 43 0.50 8.61 11.07
CA CYS A 43 1.82 9.16 10.77
C CYS A 43 2.07 9.26 9.25
N ILE A 44 1.80 8.18 8.51
CA ILE A 44 1.97 8.16 7.05
C ILE A 44 1.04 9.18 6.38
N ASN A 45 -0.25 9.20 6.72
CA ASN A 45 -1.19 10.18 6.16
C ASN A 45 -0.79 11.62 6.49
N THR A 46 -0.19 11.90 7.65
CA THR A 46 0.36 13.22 7.99
C THR A 46 1.58 13.57 7.14
N VAL A 47 2.48 12.62 6.87
CA VAL A 47 3.62 12.86 5.96
C VAL A 47 3.11 13.18 4.55
N PHE A 48 2.04 12.51 4.11
CA PHE A 48 1.37 12.73 2.83
C PHE A 48 0.12 13.61 2.95
N PHE A 49 0.17 14.68 3.75
CA PHE A 49 -1.00 15.53 4.06
C PHE A 49 -1.69 16.16 2.84
N TRP A 50 -1.02 16.22 1.68
CA TRP A 50 -1.60 16.70 0.42
C TRP A 50 -2.43 15.63 -0.33
N GLN A 51 -2.61 14.46 0.26
CA GLN A 51 -3.48 13.40 -0.24
C GLN A 51 -4.57 13.12 0.81
N ASP A 52 -5.83 13.03 0.38
CA ASP A 52 -6.97 12.87 1.31
C ASP A 52 -6.82 11.66 2.24
N ASP A 53 -6.45 10.50 1.71
CA ASP A 53 -6.16 9.29 2.49
C ASP A 53 -5.15 8.40 1.75
N HIS A 54 -3.87 8.74 1.90
CA HIS A 54 -2.77 8.04 1.23
C HIS A 54 -2.78 6.53 1.48
N CYS A 55 -2.96 6.12 2.73
CA CYS A 55 -2.98 4.70 3.10
C CYS A 55 -4.18 3.96 2.51
N ALA A 56 -5.38 4.55 2.50
CA ALA A 56 -6.54 3.91 1.87
C ALA A 56 -6.37 3.82 0.34
N ALA A 57 -5.88 4.89 -0.29
CA ALA A 57 -5.61 4.90 -1.72
C ALA A 57 -4.58 3.82 -2.12
N ALA A 58 -3.53 3.64 -1.31
CA ALA A 58 -2.56 2.56 -1.50
C ALA A 58 -3.21 1.18 -1.39
N TYR A 59 -4.08 0.96 -0.40
CA TYR A 59 -4.81 -0.29 -0.23
C TYR A 59 -5.68 -0.63 -1.46
N TRP A 60 -6.44 0.34 -1.98
CA TRP A 60 -7.25 0.13 -3.19
C TRP A 60 -6.41 -0.08 -4.45
N ALA A 61 -5.26 0.60 -4.55
CA ALA A 61 -4.33 0.41 -5.66
C ALA A 61 -3.72 -1.01 -5.66
N GLU A 62 -3.40 -1.56 -4.49
CA GLU A 62 -2.92 -2.95 -4.34
C GLU A 62 -3.99 -3.97 -4.73
N GLN A 63 -5.24 -3.77 -4.29
CA GLN A 63 -6.38 -4.60 -4.71
C GLN A 63 -6.53 -4.67 -6.24
N GLN A 64 -6.31 -3.55 -6.92
CA GLN A 64 -6.35 -3.46 -8.39
C GLN A 64 -5.03 -3.83 -9.06
N ARG A 65 -4.00 -4.21 -8.28
CA ARG A 65 -2.63 -4.49 -8.73
C ARG A 65 -2.04 -3.37 -9.59
N ARG A 66 -2.28 -2.10 -9.25
CA ARG A 66 -1.86 -0.97 -10.11
C ARG A 66 -0.35 -0.90 -10.33
N GLN A 67 0.44 -1.41 -9.39
CA GLN A 67 1.89 -1.54 -9.51
C GLN A 67 2.35 -2.59 -10.54
N PHE A 68 1.49 -3.54 -10.91
CA PHE A 68 1.80 -4.55 -11.90
C PHE A 68 1.72 -3.98 -13.33
N PRO A 69 2.41 -4.63 -14.29
CA PRO A 69 2.18 -4.39 -15.71
C PRO A 69 0.69 -4.45 -16.05
N PRO A 70 0.17 -3.62 -16.98
CA PRO A 70 -1.24 -3.57 -17.32
C PRO A 70 -1.89 -4.93 -17.61
N VAL A 71 -1.16 -5.84 -18.27
CA VAL A 71 -1.61 -7.20 -18.61
C VAL A 71 -1.82 -8.11 -17.39
N LEU A 72 -1.25 -7.77 -16.23
CA LEU A 72 -1.34 -8.55 -14.98
C LEU A 72 -2.25 -7.88 -13.93
N ARG A 73 -2.88 -6.75 -14.27
CA ARG A 73 -3.76 -6.01 -13.36
C ARG A 73 -5.07 -6.77 -13.16
N ASP A 74 -5.68 -6.57 -12.00
CA ASP A 74 -7.01 -7.08 -11.74
C ASP A 74 -8.03 -6.07 -12.28
N ASP A 75 -8.34 -6.20 -13.57
CA ASP A 75 -9.30 -5.33 -14.29
C ASP A 75 -10.73 -5.91 -14.31
N GLY A 76 -11.00 -6.91 -13.46
CA GLY A 76 -12.30 -7.57 -13.37
C GLY A 76 -12.57 -8.57 -14.50
N LYS A 77 -11.59 -8.84 -15.38
CA LYS A 77 -11.71 -9.93 -16.36
C LYS A 77 -11.48 -11.29 -15.69
N PRO A 78 -12.25 -12.34 -16.07
CA PRO A 78 -11.95 -13.69 -15.63
C PRO A 78 -10.55 -14.09 -16.11
N ARG A 79 -9.76 -14.65 -15.18
CA ARG A 79 -8.40 -15.15 -15.41
C ARG A 79 -8.41 -16.60 -15.84
#